data_AF-A0A429TFX5-F1
#
_entry.id   AF-A0A429TFX5-F1
#
_cell.length_a   1.000
_cell.length_b   1.000
_cell.length_c   1.000
_cell.angle_alpha   90.00
_cell.angle_beta   90.00
_cell.angle_gamma   90.00
#
_symmetry.space_group_name_H-M   'P 1'
#
loop_
_entity.id
_entity.type
_entity.pdbx_description
1 polymer ?
#
loop_
_entity_poly.entity_id
_entity_poly.type
_entity_poly.pdbx_seq_one_letter_code
_entity_poly.pdbx_strand_id
1 'polypeptide(L)' 'MKRTSRTGAAARRRITRSRACGEKKQFTTEAAAEHAASEMHRIQPWQHERIAYLCPYSGTEPHWHIGRPLNIPKQR' A
#
# COMPACT_ATOMS: atom_id res chain seq x y z
N MET A 1 27.17 -20.38 19.03
CA MET A 1 26.10 -20.42 18.01
C MET A 1 25.15 -19.24 18.23
N LYS A 2 25.22 -18.18 17.42
CA LYS A 2 24.37 -16.98 17.57
C LYS A 2 22.99 -17.26 16.95
N ARG A 3 21.98 -17.57 17.77
CA ARG A 3 20.56 -17.55 17.35
C ARG A 3 20.15 -16.09 17.13
N THR A 4 20.47 -15.55 15.96
CA THR A 4 19.92 -14.25 15.55
C THR A 4 18.42 -14.39 15.36
N SER A 5 17.71 -13.64 16.19
CA SER A 5 16.27 -13.62 16.40
C SER A 5 15.50 -13.35 15.10
N ARG A 6 15.19 -14.41 14.33
CA ARG A 6 14.28 -14.36 13.17
C ARG A 6 12.94 -13.70 13.52
N THR A 7 12.52 -13.81 14.78
CA THR A 7 11.31 -13.21 15.35
C THR A 7 11.37 -11.68 15.41
N GLY A 8 12.53 -11.09 15.71
CA GLY A 8 12.67 -9.64 15.86
C GLY A 8 12.60 -8.88 14.53
N ALA A 9 13.17 -9.44 13.46
CA ALA A 9 13.10 -8.85 12.13
C ALA A 9 11.69 -8.90 11.53
N ALA A 10 10.97 -10.01 11.73
CA ALA A 10 9.58 -10.14 11.28
C ALA A 10 8.64 -9.20 12.04
N ALA A 11 8.79 -9.08 13.36
CA ALA A 11 8.02 -8.15 14.18
C ALA A 11 8.29 -6.68 13.79
N ARG A 12 9.56 -6.30 13.62
CA ARG A 12 9.93 -4.94 13.15
C ARG A 12 9.36 -4.64 11.76
N ARG A 13 9.43 -5.60 10.82
CA ARG A 13 8.82 -5.46 9.48
C ARG A 13 7.30 -5.27 9.55
N ARG A 14 6.62 -5.97 10.46
CA ARG A 14 5.18 -5.82 10.69
C ARG A 14 4.84 -4.41 11.19
N ILE A 15 5.57 -3.91 12.19
CA ILE A 15 5.41 -2.54 12.73
C ILE A 15 5.62 -1.49 11.64
N THR A 16 6.67 -1.62 10.81
CA THR A 16 6.91 -0.68 9.71
C THR A 16 5.81 -0.69 8.65
N ARG A 17 5.21 -1.85 8.38
CA ARG A 17 4.13 -2.00 7.39
C ARG A 17 2.80 -1.46 7.90
N SER A 18 2.47 -1.69 9.17
CA SER A 18 1.29 -1.09 9.82
C SER A 18 1.42 0.43 9.94
N ARG A 19 2.62 0.96 10.19
CA ARG A 19 2.85 2.41 10.19
C ARG A 19 2.71 3.01 8.79
N ALA A 20 3.30 2.37 7.77
CA ALA A 20 3.15 2.78 6.38
C ALA A 20 1.69 2.67 5.86
N CYS A 21 0.87 1.82 6.49
CA CYS A 21 -0.56 1.72 6.25
C CYS A 21 -1.32 2.93 6.82
N GLY A 22 -1.00 3.34 8.05
CA GLY A 22 -1.57 4.53 8.70
C GLY A 22 -1.20 5.85 8.02
N GLU A 23 0.00 5.95 7.43
CA GLU A 23 0.48 7.16 6.76
C GLU A 23 -0.09 7.33 5.33
N LYS A 24 -0.61 6.27 4.72
CA LYS A 24 -1.22 6.33 3.39
C LYS A 24 -2.69 6.73 3.48
N LYS A 25 -3.17 7.44 2.46
CA LYS A 25 -4.62 7.68 2.30
C LYS A 25 -5.36 6.35 2.23
N GLN A 26 -6.37 6.20 3.08
CA GLN A 26 -7.21 5.01 3.19
C GLN A 26 -8.58 5.33 2.61
N PHE A 27 -9.15 4.37 1.89
CA PHE A 27 -10.49 4.45 1.34
C PHE A 27 -11.32 3.30 1.92
N THR A 28 -12.57 3.58 2.28
CA THR A 28 -13.46 2.57 2.86
C THR A 28 -14.01 1.62 1.81
N THR A 29 -14.07 2.04 0.54
CA THR A 29 -14.59 1.24 -0.57
C THR A 29 -13.60 1.20 -1.74
N GLU A 30 -13.68 0.13 -2.53
CA GLU A 30 -12.93 -0.02 -3.78
C GLU A 30 -13.24 1.12 -4.75
N ALA A 31 -14.53 1.40 -4.97
CA ALA A 31 -14.98 2.46 -5.87
C ALA A 31 -14.42 3.85 -5.51
N ALA A 32 -14.30 4.17 -4.20
CA ALA A 32 -13.70 5.44 -3.79
C ALA A 32 -12.18 5.49 -4.09
N ALA A 33 -11.48 4.37 -3.94
CA ALA A 33 -10.07 4.26 -4.31
C ALA A 33 -9.87 4.32 -5.83
N GLU A 34 -10.72 3.66 -6.62
CA GLU A 34 -10.69 3.69 -8.09
C GLU A 34 -10.98 5.08 -8.65
N HIS A 35 -11.98 5.77 -8.09
CA HIS A 35 -12.29 7.14 -8.45
C HIS A 35 -11.09 8.06 -8.17
N ALA A 36 -10.48 7.94 -6.98
CA ALA A 36 -9.30 8.73 -6.62
C ALA A 36 -8.07 8.41 -7.49
N ALA A 37 -7.91 7.14 -7.89
CA ALA A 37 -6.85 6.73 -8.81
C ALA A 37 -7.03 7.34 -10.21
N SER A 38 -8.24 7.26 -10.75
CA SER A 38 -8.63 7.86 -12.04
C SER A 38 -8.46 9.38 -12.04
N GLU A 39 -8.93 10.04 -10.98
CA GLU A 39 -8.79 11.49 -10.83
C GLU A 39 -7.32 11.92 -10.75
N MET A 40 -6.48 11.15 -10.05
CA MET A 40 -5.06 11.42 -9.98
C MET A 40 -4.36 11.25 -11.33
N HIS A 41 -4.73 10.23 -12.11
CA HIS A 41 -4.22 10.06 -13.47
C HIS A 41 -4.65 11.23 -14.38
N ARG A 42 -5.88 11.73 -14.23
CA ARG A 42 -6.36 12.90 -14.97
C ARG A 42 -5.58 14.18 -14.64
N ILE A 43 -5.26 14.40 -13.37
CA ILE A 43 -4.53 15.60 -12.91
C ILE A 43 -3.03 15.50 -13.26
N GLN A 44 -2.47 14.28 -13.18
CA GLN A 44 -1.03 14.04 -13.38
C GLN A 44 -0.80 12.88 -14.35
N PRO A 45 -1.13 13.03 -15.64
CA PRO A 45 -1.02 11.94 -16.62
C PRO A 45 0.42 11.51 -16.89
N TRP A 46 1.40 12.36 -16.57
CA TRP A 46 2.83 12.05 -16.66
C TRP A 46 3.33 11.15 -15.52
N GLN A 47 2.56 11.01 -14.43
CA GLN A 47 2.91 10.05 -13.38
C GLN A 47 2.47 8.64 -13.78
N HIS A 48 3.12 7.66 -13.17
CA HIS A 48 2.67 6.28 -13.29
C HIS A 48 1.20 6.16 -12.86
N GLU A 49 0.43 5.44 -13.68
CA GLU A 49 -0.92 5.04 -13.34
C GLU A 49 -0.93 4.41 -11.94
N ARG A 50 -2.00 4.69 -11.20
CA ARG A 50 -2.24 4.10 -9.89
C ARG A 50 -3.49 3.24 -9.99
N ILE A 51 -3.50 2.13 -9.26
CA ILE A 51 -4.64 1.23 -9.15
C ILE A 51 -5.09 1.16 -7.70
N ALA A 52 -6.39 0.92 -7.51
CA ALA A 52 -6.93 0.55 -6.22
C ALA A 52 -6.44 -0.85 -5.82
N TYR A 53 -6.10 -1.04 -4.55
CA TYR A 53 -5.79 -2.35 -4.00
C TYR A 53 -6.19 -2.45 -2.53
N LEU A 54 -6.70 -3.62 -2.12
CA LEU A 54 -7.04 -3.91 -0.74
C LEU A 54 -5.78 -3.99 0.11
N CYS A 55 -5.76 -3.33 1.27
CA CYS A 55 -4.60 -3.34 2.14
C CYS A 55 -4.40 -4.72 2.78
N PRO A 56 -3.25 -5.39 2.60
CA PRO A 56 -3.00 -6.72 3.17
C PRO A 56 -2.69 -6.69 4.67
N TYR A 57 -2.61 -5.50 5.28
CA TYR A 57 -2.33 -5.29 6.70
C TYR A 57 -3.51 -4.67 7.46
N SER A 58 -4.68 -4.59 6.82
CA SER A 58 -5.86 -3.90 7.35
C SER A 58 -6.45 -4.53 8.61
N GLY A 59 -5.97 -5.70 9.04
CA GLY A 59 -6.41 -6.34 10.27
C GLY A 59 -7.92 -6.50 10.30
N THR A 60 -8.57 -5.88 11.28
CA THR A 60 -10.02 -5.94 11.54
C THR A 60 -10.86 -4.98 10.68
N GLU A 61 -10.26 -3.95 10.08
CA GLU A 61 -10.99 -2.94 9.29
C GLU A 61 -10.44 -2.89 7.86
N PRO A 62 -11.04 -3.64 6.91
CA PRO A 62 -10.61 -3.65 5.52
C PRO A 62 -10.70 -2.24 4.93
N HIS A 63 -9.61 -1.81 4.29
CA HIS A 63 -9.56 -0.54 3.58
C HIS A 63 -8.69 -0.67 2.33
N TRP A 64 -8.89 0.27 1.44
CA TRP A 64 -8.28 0.33 0.12
C TRP A 64 -7.23 1.43 0.07
N HIS A 65 -6.22 1.22 -0.76
CA HIS A 65 -5.20 2.20 -1.08
C HIS A 65 -5.09 2.36 -2.60
N ILE A 66 -4.44 3.45 -3.02
CA ILE A 66 -3.99 3.62 -4.41
C ILE A 66 -2.48 3.46 -4.48
N GLY A 67 -1.98 2.79 -5.52
CA GLY A 67 -0.54 2.61 -5.70
C GLY A 67 -0.19 2.15 -7.09
N ARG A 68 1.11 2.00 -7.33
CA ARG A 68 1.61 1.59 -8.65
C ARG A 68 1.13 0.16 -8.97
N PRO A 69 0.73 -0.13 -10.22
CA PRO A 69 0.37 -1.46 -10.65
C PRO A 69 1.49 -2.44 -10.32
N LEU A 70 1.12 -3.62 -9.80
CA LEU A 70 2.06 -4.67 -9.42
C LEU A 70 2.93 -5.13 -10.61
N ASN A 71 2.44 -4.91 -11.83
CA ASN A 71 3.08 -5.33 -13.08
C ASN A 71 4.13 -4.34 -13.60
N ILE A 72 4.28 -3.15 -13.00
CA ILE A 72 5.31 -2.20 -13.44
C ILE A 72 6.54 -2.33 -12.52
N PRO A 73 7.66 -2.89 -13.01
CA PRO A 73 8.86 -3.06 -12.20
C PRO A 73 9.33 -1.71 -11.67
N LYS A 74 9.65 -1.65 -10.36
CA LYS A 74 10.29 -0.47 -9.76
C LYS A 74 11.59 -0.23 -10.52
N GLN A 75 11.64 0.81 -11.35
CA GLN A 75 12.92 1.25 -11.88
C GLN A 75 13.74 1.70 -10.66
N ARG A 76 14.94 1.13 -10.56
CA ARG A 76 15.89 1.31 -9.46
C ARG A 76 16.70 2.57 -9.69
#